data_AF-A0A6A5V331-F1
#
_entry.id   AF-A0A6A5V331-F1
#
_cell.length_a   1.000
_cell.length_b   1.000
_cell.length_c   1.000
_cell.angle_alpha   90.00
_cell.angle_beta   90.00
_cell.angle_gamma   90.00
#
_symmetry.space_group_name_H-M   'P 1'
#
loop_
_entity.id
_entity.type
_entity.pdbx_description
1 polymer ?
#
loop_
_entity_poly.entity_id
_entity_poly.type
_entity_poly.pdbx_seq_one_letter_code
_entity_poly.pdbx_strand_id
1 'polypeptide(L)'
;MQRNGPRISFPRPQFFHQRTLNVHNTTAFGLYKTRHKNPNLKPTHNPSTSTTSLGFQRPKMSLNSRNIFDALRVHGELSDDSEPSSTEEELATMTTPDSQPGDLEQPQIIDGEEYYNYKLNPYNVDAFEAQYGNKRIFDRTLLQEIERKKHAMELASQPGKELTIKHTSPYNGEDYAVGNVNGEEQFGFRLGVRYLSRVQLYPKFQKLAITAPTVEVLRGLNSKAKDDSSSANHGFEHPWLPVPFVFEEISHEGKGPQMVSGLRERLNDMERAWEKSPAREAIVEAVTTVAKSVRITRIVCFGLGTLDFGHNHRELQHLTVFGIAKSLSESQNLDVEVFVQDPLYDDVDRQLLKEVLPKVQFASDPQGVLKINQNTLAIGASVPTDLSLVQIVADLFDADKGPAGFIMGNLGRKCDHKQQPGMYTFADRLSPRFGRMGAFFKKYNGSLVGDSFGPELEQELGEGSKRYWLRSMSLYYRFN
;
A
#
# COMPACT_ATOMS: atom_id res chain seq x y z
N MET A 1 -24.37 31.99 54.15
CA MET A 1 -23.93 30.81 53.39
C MET A 1 -23.91 31.17 51.91
N GLN A 2 -22.74 31.57 51.42
CA GLN A 2 -22.46 31.86 50.00
C GLN A 2 -21.47 30.81 49.52
N ARG A 3 -21.72 30.16 48.37
CA ARG A 3 -20.75 29.32 47.67
C ARG A 3 -20.38 30.00 46.35
N ASN A 4 -19.18 30.59 46.35
CA ASN A 4 -18.48 31.07 45.16
C ASN A 4 -17.75 29.89 44.51
N GLY A 5 -18.05 29.62 43.24
CA GLY A 5 -17.25 28.75 42.37
C GLY A 5 -16.46 29.61 41.36
N PRO A 6 -15.22 29.24 41.00
CA PRO A 6 -14.36 30.09 40.18
C PRO A 6 -14.73 30.02 38.69
N ARG A 7 -14.91 31.19 38.07
CA ARG A 7 -15.02 31.34 36.61
C ARG A 7 -13.61 31.40 36.00
N ILE A 8 -13.30 30.42 35.17
CA ILE A 8 -12.10 30.40 34.32
C ILE A 8 -12.40 31.24 33.07
N SER A 9 -11.66 32.33 32.88
CA SER A 9 -11.74 33.20 31.70
C SER A 9 -10.63 32.87 30.72
N PHE A 10 -10.97 32.55 29.47
CA PHE A 10 -10.00 32.41 28.37
C PHE A 10 -9.72 33.77 27.71
N PRO A 11 -8.45 34.09 27.37
CA PRO A 11 -8.11 35.32 26.67
C PRO A 11 -8.46 35.24 25.18
N ARG A 12 -9.03 36.33 24.65
CA ARG A 12 -9.26 36.54 23.21
C ARG A 12 -7.93 36.79 22.48
N PRO A 13 -7.73 36.28 21.25
CA PRO A 13 -6.57 36.63 20.44
C PRO A 13 -6.69 38.06 19.91
N GLN A 14 -5.64 38.87 20.12
CA GLN A 14 -5.46 40.17 19.48
C GLN A 14 -4.90 39.98 18.07
N PHE A 15 -5.61 40.50 17.08
CA PHE A 15 -5.20 40.56 15.69
C PHE A 15 -4.09 41.61 15.51
N PHE A 16 -2.93 41.19 15.01
CA PHE A 16 -1.89 42.10 14.52
C PHE A 16 -2.18 42.49 13.07
N HIS A 17 -2.23 43.80 12.83
CA HIS A 17 -2.20 44.44 11.52
C HIS A 17 -0.85 44.17 10.83
N GLN A 18 -0.87 43.71 9.58
CA GLN A 18 0.25 43.91 8.66
C GLN A 18 -0.17 44.76 7.47
N ARG A 19 0.69 45.76 7.22
CA ARG A 19 0.58 46.85 6.27
C ARG A 19 0.65 46.36 4.84
N THR A 20 -0.19 46.95 4.01
CA THR A 20 -0.06 47.09 2.57
C THR A 20 1.20 47.88 2.20
N LEU A 21 1.98 47.37 1.26
CA LEU A 21 2.95 48.15 0.47
C LEU A 21 2.71 47.83 -1.01
N ASN A 22 2.16 48.82 -1.71
CA ASN A 22 2.36 49.01 -3.14
C ASN A 22 3.79 49.55 -3.35
N VAL A 23 4.44 49.21 -4.48
CA VAL A 23 5.07 50.15 -5.44
C VAL A 23 5.70 49.39 -6.63
N HIS A 24 5.33 49.89 -7.81
CA HIS A 24 5.89 49.93 -9.18
C HIS A 24 7.02 49.03 -9.72
N ASN A 25 6.74 48.55 -10.95
CA ASN A 25 7.54 48.57 -12.19
C ASN A 25 8.95 49.20 -12.13
N THR A 26 9.96 48.48 -12.63
CA THR A 26 10.89 49.02 -13.64
C THR A 26 11.62 47.91 -14.43
N THR A 27 11.66 48.11 -15.75
CA THR A 27 12.45 47.46 -16.80
C THR A 27 13.96 47.70 -16.63
N ALA A 28 14.83 46.74 -16.97
CA ALA A 28 16.10 47.02 -17.70
C ALA A 28 16.89 45.76 -18.08
N PHE A 29 17.50 45.88 -19.27
CA PHE A 29 18.45 45.01 -19.96
C PHE A 29 19.75 44.73 -19.21
N GLY A 30 20.42 43.62 -19.55
CA GLY A 30 21.81 43.36 -19.17
C GLY A 30 22.43 42.17 -19.89
N LEU A 31 22.82 42.37 -21.16
CA LEU A 31 23.73 41.52 -21.93
C LEU A 31 25.09 41.39 -21.24
N TYR A 32 25.66 40.18 -21.17
CA TYR A 32 27.11 39.99 -21.32
C TYR A 32 27.42 38.69 -22.08
N LYS A 33 27.92 38.88 -23.30
CA LYS A 33 28.77 37.92 -24.03
C LYS A 33 30.18 38.04 -23.46
N THR A 34 30.91 36.93 -23.35
CA THR A 34 32.31 36.86 -23.78
C THR A 34 32.72 35.43 -24.10
N ARG A 35 33.20 35.27 -25.34
CA ARG A 35 33.96 34.14 -25.88
C ARG A 35 35.33 34.04 -25.20
N HIS A 36 35.84 32.83 -25.02
CA HIS A 36 37.24 32.54 -25.32
C HIS A 36 37.36 31.23 -26.10
N LYS A 37 38.02 31.34 -27.27
CA LYS A 37 38.50 30.24 -28.10
C LYS A 37 39.84 29.75 -27.52
N ASN A 38 40.13 28.46 -27.67
CA ASN A 38 41.49 28.06 -28.07
C ASN A 38 41.43 26.81 -28.98
N PRO A 39 42.32 26.68 -29.98
CA PRO A 39 42.20 25.76 -31.11
C PRO A 39 43.15 24.56 -30.99
N ASN A 40 42.98 23.63 -31.95
CA ASN A 40 43.92 22.65 -32.51
C ASN A 40 43.45 21.20 -32.36
N LEU A 41 42.94 20.63 -33.47
CA LEU A 41 43.63 19.56 -34.20
C LEU A 41 42.91 19.30 -35.54
N LYS A 42 43.73 18.98 -36.54
CA LYS A 42 43.47 18.93 -37.98
C LYS A 42 42.93 17.54 -38.44
N PRO A 43 42.51 17.40 -39.71
CA PRO A 43 41.41 16.54 -40.16
C PRO A 43 41.86 15.27 -40.90
N THR A 44 40.95 14.33 -41.12
CA THR A 44 41.00 13.42 -42.28
C THR A 44 39.62 12.91 -42.73
N HIS A 45 39.33 13.17 -44.01
CA HIS A 45 38.63 12.37 -45.02
C HIS A 45 37.28 11.67 -44.75
N ASN A 46 36.26 12.18 -45.45
CA ASN A 46 35.18 11.38 -46.09
C ASN A 46 35.77 10.50 -47.21
N PRO A 47 35.10 9.39 -47.57
CA PRO A 47 34.27 9.47 -48.78
C PRO A 47 32.95 8.66 -48.77
N SER A 48 31.94 9.27 -49.41
CA SER A 48 30.98 8.70 -50.38
C SER A 48 30.17 7.42 -50.09
N THR A 49 28.86 7.62 -50.00
CA THR A 49 27.76 6.94 -50.74
C THR A 49 27.92 5.48 -51.19
N SER A 50 27.03 4.62 -50.68
CA SER A 50 26.42 3.56 -51.49
C SER A 50 24.99 3.25 -51.04
N THR A 51 24.09 3.34 -52.01
CA THR A 51 22.73 2.80 -52.07
C THR A 51 22.79 1.28 -52.09
N THR A 52 22.03 0.60 -51.22
CA THR A 52 21.60 -0.79 -51.47
C THR A 52 20.27 -1.08 -50.78
N SER A 53 19.26 -1.37 -51.59
CA SER A 53 18.00 -2.00 -51.19
C SER A 53 18.28 -3.44 -50.76
N LEU A 54 17.69 -3.91 -49.65
CA LEU A 54 17.64 -5.34 -49.35
C LEU A 54 16.32 -5.71 -48.68
N GLY A 55 15.76 -6.81 -49.17
CA GLY A 55 14.39 -7.22 -48.96
C GLY A 55 14.09 -7.71 -47.55
N PHE A 56 12.84 -7.49 -47.15
CA PHE A 56 12.23 -8.13 -46.00
C PHE A 56 12.11 -9.64 -46.24
N GLN A 57 12.89 -10.44 -45.50
CA GLN A 57 12.57 -11.84 -45.22
C GLN A 57 12.16 -11.98 -43.76
N ARG A 58 10.91 -12.43 -43.54
CA ARG A 58 10.39 -12.81 -42.22
C ARG A 58 11.04 -14.13 -41.80
N PRO A 59 11.59 -14.26 -40.57
CA PRO A 59 11.84 -15.57 -40.00
C PRO A 59 10.52 -16.15 -39.48
N LYS A 60 10.14 -17.32 -39.99
CA LYS A 60 9.23 -18.24 -39.31
C LYS A 60 9.98 -18.78 -38.09
N MET A 61 9.46 -18.56 -36.89
CA MET A 61 9.86 -19.33 -35.71
C MET A 61 8.68 -20.17 -35.23
N SER A 62 8.87 -21.49 -35.28
CA SER A 62 8.02 -22.47 -34.63
C SER A 62 8.24 -22.40 -33.12
N LEU A 63 7.19 -22.09 -32.36
CA LEU A 63 7.16 -22.27 -30.92
C LEU A 63 6.87 -23.74 -30.62
N ASN A 64 7.85 -24.42 -30.02
CA ASN A 64 7.67 -25.74 -29.44
C ASN A 64 7.48 -25.52 -27.93
N SER A 65 6.22 -25.42 -27.49
CA SER A 65 5.84 -25.21 -26.10
C SER A 65 5.56 -26.54 -25.40
N ARG A 66 6.62 -27.24 -25.00
CA ARG A 66 6.58 -28.33 -24.02
C ARG A 66 7.91 -28.30 -23.26
N ASN A 67 7.90 -27.76 -22.03
CA ASN A 67 8.83 -28.04 -20.92
C ASN A 67 8.72 -26.96 -19.81
N ILE A 68 7.51 -26.70 -19.31
CA ILE A 68 7.30 -25.93 -18.05
C ILE A 68 6.32 -26.68 -17.10
N PHE A 69 5.94 -27.92 -17.43
CA PHE A 69 4.91 -28.67 -16.68
C PHE A 69 5.43 -29.68 -15.64
N ASP A 70 6.75 -29.85 -15.49
CA ASP A 70 7.29 -30.92 -14.61
C ASP A 70 7.79 -30.44 -13.22
N ALA A 71 7.60 -29.17 -12.85
CA ALA A 71 8.13 -28.64 -11.58
C ALA A 71 7.13 -28.53 -10.41
N LEU A 72 5.87 -28.95 -10.58
CA LEU A 72 4.83 -28.80 -9.53
C LEU A 72 3.98 -30.04 -9.28
N ARG A 73 4.46 -31.24 -9.61
CA ARG A 73 3.76 -32.49 -9.32
C ARG A 73 4.66 -33.48 -8.58
N VAL A 74 4.81 -33.28 -7.27
CA VAL A 74 5.25 -34.34 -6.35
C VAL A 74 4.06 -34.65 -5.45
N HIS A 75 3.30 -35.67 -5.82
CA HIS A 75 2.38 -36.34 -4.90
C HIS A 75 3.22 -37.34 -4.08
N GLY A 76 3.18 -37.19 -2.76
CA GLY A 76 3.55 -38.26 -1.84
C GLY A 76 2.41 -39.27 -1.80
N GLU A 77 2.70 -40.48 -2.25
CA GLU A 77 1.96 -41.68 -1.87
C GLU A 77 2.39 -42.05 -0.45
N LEU A 78 1.45 -42.11 0.49
CA LEU A 78 1.62 -42.82 1.75
C LEU A 78 0.44 -43.75 1.95
N SER A 79 0.80 -44.98 2.24
CA SER A 79 0.04 -46.21 2.34
C SER A 79 -0.88 -46.28 3.55
N ASP A 80 -1.99 -46.97 3.33
CA ASP A 80 -2.81 -47.69 4.31
C ASP A 80 -1.96 -48.51 5.29
N ASP A 81 -2.35 -48.47 6.57
CA ASP A 81 -2.60 -49.61 7.46
C ASP A 81 -2.41 -49.18 8.92
N SER A 82 -3.51 -49.11 9.69
CA SER A 82 -3.69 -49.78 10.98
C SER A 82 -4.76 -49.10 11.85
N GLU A 83 -5.90 -49.77 12.00
CA GLU A 83 -6.75 -49.78 13.20
C GLU A 83 -5.97 -50.34 14.41
N PRO A 84 -6.28 -50.00 15.69
CA PRO A 84 -7.55 -50.43 16.31
C PRO A 84 -8.19 -49.54 17.40
N SER A 85 -9.50 -49.78 17.54
CA SER A 85 -10.37 -49.78 18.73
C SER A 85 -9.96 -49.04 20.00
N SER A 86 -10.86 -48.21 20.55
CA SER A 86 -11.60 -48.54 21.80
C SER A 86 -12.56 -47.43 22.24
N THR A 87 -13.78 -47.88 22.56
CA THR A 87 -14.70 -47.47 23.65
C THR A 87 -15.14 -46.00 23.83
N GLU A 88 -16.42 -45.79 23.53
CA GLU A 88 -17.47 -45.22 24.39
C GLU A 88 -17.08 -44.15 25.43
N GLU A 89 -17.61 -42.92 25.24
CA GLU A 89 -18.35 -42.26 26.32
C GLU A 89 -19.41 -41.30 25.75
N GLU A 90 -20.67 -41.57 26.12
CA GLU A 90 -21.85 -40.76 25.85
C GLU A 90 -21.75 -39.37 26.50
N LEU A 91 -21.97 -38.29 25.73
CA LEU A 91 -22.39 -37.02 26.31
C LEU A 91 -23.46 -36.32 25.47
N ALA A 92 -24.67 -36.41 26.01
CA ALA A 92 -25.87 -35.59 25.84
C ALA A 92 -25.89 -34.52 24.72
N THR A 93 -26.71 -34.81 23.71
CA THR A 93 -27.28 -33.86 22.75
C THR A 93 -28.20 -32.83 23.43
N MET A 94 -27.80 -31.56 23.46
CA MET A 94 -28.73 -30.43 23.53
C MET A 94 -28.86 -29.81 22.14
N THR A 95 -29.96 -30.16 21.46
CA THR A 95 -30.43 -29.55 20.22
C THR A 95 -30.84 -28.11 20.47
N THR A 96 -30.10 -27.18 19.87
CA THR A 96 -30.53 -25.79 19.67
C THR A 96 -31.07 -25.64 18.23
N PRO A 97 -32.03 -24.73 17.97
CA PRO A 97 -32.69 -24.68 16.68
C PRO A 97 -31.79 -24.09 15.60
N ASP A 98 -31.64 -24.85 14.50
CA ASP A 98 -31.02 -24.46 13.24
C ASP A 98 -31.64 -23.16 12.72
N SER A 99 -30.93 -22.06 12.96
CA SER A 99 -31.10 -20.82 12.21
C SER A 99 -30.01 -20.84 11.16
N GLN A 100 -30.32 -21.33 9.95
CA GLN A 100 -29.36 -21.26 8.84
C GLN A 100 -29.03 -19.78 8.60
N PRO A 101 -27.75 -19.36 8.72
CA PRO A 101 -27.32 -18.06 8.24
C PRO A 101 -27.59 -18.05 6.74
N GLY A 102 -28.33 -17.05 6.26
CA GLY A 102 -28.58 -16.90 4.83
C GLY A 102 -27.27 -16.96 4.06
N ASP A 103 -27.24 -17.80 3.03
CA ASP A 103 -26.11 -17.95 2.12
C ASP A 103 -25.76 -16.58 1.53
N LEU A 104 -24.83 -15.88 2.18
CA LEU A 104 -24.10 -14.79 1.54
C LEU A 104 -23.32 -15.45 0.42
N GLU A 105 -23.77 -15.25 -0.82
CA GLU A 105 -23.09 -15.72 -2.02
C GLU A 105 -21.62 -15.32 -1.91
N GLN A 106 -20.75 -16.30 -1.63
CA GLN A 106 -19.32 -16.07 -1.69
C GLN A 106 -19.01 -15.56 -3.09
N PRO A 107 -18.25 -14.46 -3.24
CA PRO A 107 -17.95 -13.90 -4.54
C PRO A 107 -17.41 -15.01 -5.44
N GLN A 108 -18.08 -15.23 -6.58
CA GLN A 108 -17.67 -16.26 -7.54
C GLN A 108 -16.18 -16.08 -7.80
N ILE A 109 -15.41 -17.11 -7.45
CA ILE A 109 -13.98 -17.13 -7.66
C ILE A 109 -13.78 -16.98 -9.17
N ILE A 110 -13.28 -15.81 -9.59
CA ILE A 110 -12.87 -15.53 -10.96
C ILE A 110 -12.00 -16.70 -11.40
N ASP A 111 -12.36 -17.35 -12.51
CA ASP A 111 -11.60 -18.47 -13.04
C ASP A 111 -10.13 -18.06 -13.14
N GLY A 112 -9.23 -18.89 -12.60
CA GLY A 112 -7.85 -18.50 -12.33
C GLY A 112 -7.15 -17.93 -13.57
N GLU A 113 -7.52 -18.43 -14.75
CA GLU A 113 -6.99 -18.00 -16.05
C GLU A 113 -7.32 -16.54 -16.40
N GLU A 114 -8.51 -16.03 -16.09
CA GLU A 114 -8.87 -14.62 -16.35
C GLU A 114 -8.04 -13.67 -15.49
N TYR A 115 -7.86 -14.02 -14.22
CA TYR A 115 -7.06 -13.22 -13.28
C TYR A 115 -5.59 -13.12 -13.70
N TYR A 116 -5.01 -14.20 -14.25
CA TYR A 116 -3.65 -14.19 -14.80
C TYR A 116 -3.53 -13.30 -16.04
N ASN A 117 -4.53 -13.28 -16.92
CA ASN A 117 -4.52 -12.41 -18.10
C ASN A 117 -4.48 -10.91 -17.72
N TYR A 118 -5.18 -10.49 -16.65
CA TYR A 118 -5.13 -9.11 -16.17
C TYR A 118 -3.79 -8.70 -15.56
N LYS A 119 -3.12 -9.63 -14.85
CA LYS A 119 -1.80 -9.37 -14.26
C LYS A 119 -0.70 -9.15 -15.28
N LEU A 120 -0.86 -9.65 -16.51
CA LEU A 120 0.20 -9.64 -17.52
C LEU A 120 0.01 -8.58 -18.59
N ASN A 121 -1.20 -8.09 -18.82
CA ASN A 121 -1.47 -7.07 -19.82
C ASN A 121 -0.84 -5.71 -19.43
N PRO A 122 0.14 -5.21 -20.19
CA PRO A 122 0.78 -3.96 -19.87
C PRO A 122 0.03 -2.77 -20.50
N TYR A 123 -0.04 -1.66 -19.77
CA TYR A 123 -0.66 -0.41 -20.18
C TYR A 123 0.38 0.70 -20.22
N ASN A 124 0.31 1.55 -21.25
CA ASN A 124 1.18 2.72 -21.34
C ASN A 124 0.67 3.81 -20.38
N VAL A 125 1.06 3.69 -19.11
CA VAL A 125 0.65 4.63 -18.05
C VAL A 125 1.32 5.98 -18.25
N ASP A 126 2.54 6.04 -18.80
CA ASP A 126 3.21 7.31 -19.12
C ASP A 126 2.37 8.17 -20.09
N ALA A 127 1.91 7.57 -21.19
CA ALA A 127 1.08 8.26 -22.17
C ALA A 127 -0.27 8.70 -21.57
N PHE A 128 -0.85 7.87 -20.69
CA PHE A 128 -2.07 8.22 -19.96
C PHE A 128 -1.83 9.40 -19.01
N GLU A 129 -0.77 9.39 -18.20
CA GLU A 129 -0.45 10.54 -17.34
C GLU A 129 -0.22 11.80 -18.17
N ALA A 130 0.53 11.69 -19.27
CA ALA A 130 0.82 12.82 -20.15
C ALA A 130 -0.45 13.44 -20.75
N GLN A 131 -1.41 12.61 -21.18
CA GLN A 131 -2.71 13.06 -21.69
C GLN A 131 -3.46 13.91 -20.66
N TYR A 132 -3.30 13.62 -19.37
CA TYR A 132 -3.94 14.36 -18.28
C TYR A 132 -3.00 15.31 -17.54
N GLY A 133 -1.93 15.75 -18.20
CA GLY A 133 -1.03 16.79 -17.70
C GLY A 133 -0.14 16.37 -16.53
N ASN A 134 0.14 15.07 -16.39
CA ASN A 134 0.97 14.49 -15.32
C ASN A 134 0.53 14.91 -13.91
N LYS A 135 -0.78 15.11 -13.72
CA LYS A 135 -1.35 15.50 -12.43
C LYS A 135 -1.12 14.41 -11.38
N ARG A 136 -0.92 14.87 -10.13
CA ARG A 136 -0.98 14.01 -8.95
C ARG A 136 -2.41 13.48 -8.85
N ILE A 137 -2.56 12.19 -8.58
CA ILE A 137 -3.87 11.64 -8.27
C ILE A 137 -4.11 11.75 -6.78
N PHE A 138 -3.13 11.31 -5.97
CA PHE A 138 -3.23 11.33 -4.53
C PHE A 138 -2.44 12.49 -3.94
N ASP A 139 -3.00 13.70 -3.99
CA ASP A 139 -2.45 14.81 -3.21
C ASP A 139 -2.99 14.83 -1.77
N ARG A 140 -2.38 15.68 -0.93
CA ARG A 140 -2.78 15.79 0.48
C ARG A 140 -4.22 16.28 0.64
N THR A 141 -4.69 17.14 -0.25
CA THR A 141 -6.04 17.71 -0.19
C THR A 141 -7.08 16.62 -0.44
N LEU A 142 -6.88 15.78 -1.46
CA LEU A 142 -7.73 14.63 -1.72
C LEU A 142 -7.72 13.64 -0.54
N LEU A 143 -6.54 13.29 -0.01
CA LEU A 143 -6.47 12.36 1.12
C LEU A 143 -7.18 12.91 2.37
N GLN A 144 -7.08 14.21 2.65
CA GLN A 144 -7.84 14.86 3.73
C GLN A 144 -9.35 14.85 3.44
N GLU A 145 -9.75 15.01 2.18
CA GLU A 145 -11.16 14.91 1.78
C GLU A 145 -11.69 13.49 1.98
N ILE A 146 -10.91 12.47 1.61
CA ILE A 146 -11.23 11.05 1.84
C ILE A 146 -11.39 10.78 3.33
N GLU A 147 -10.47 11.25 4.17
CA GLU A 147 -10.57 11.12 5.63
C GLU A 147 -11.87 11.71 6.17
N ARG A 148 -12.21 12.94 5.76
CA ARG A 148 -13.44 13.61 6.16
C ARG A 148 -14.69 12.85 5.70
N LYS A 149 -14.68 12.35 4.46
CA LYS A 149 -15.80 11.58 3.87
C LYS A 149 -16.00 10.25 4.58
N LYS A 150 -14.90 9.53 4.84
CA LYS A 150 -14.91 8.29 5.62
C LYS A 150 -15.53 8.51 7.00
N HIS A 151 -15.03 9.52 7.72
CA HIS A 151 -15.56 9.84 9.04
C HIS A 151 -17.05 10.19 8.99
N ALA A 152 -17.51 10.93 7.96
CA ALA A 152 -18.91 11.23 7.78
C ALA A 152 -19.76 9.96 7.55
N MET A 153 -19.26 8.97 6.80
CA MET A 153 -19.93 7.67 6.62
C MET A 153 -19.98 6.86 7.91
N GLU A 154 -18.88 6.78 8.64
CA GLU A 154 -18.81 6.08 9.94
C GLU A 154 -19.74 6.71 10.99
N LEU A 155 -19.99 8.02 10.93
CA LEU A 155 -20.98 8.69 11.79
C LEU A 155 -22.43 8.47 11.32
N ALA A 156 -22.62 8.25 10.02
CA ALA A 156 -23.94 8.09 9.41
C ALA A 156 -24.47 6.66 9.45
N SER A 157 -23.66 5.67 9.85
CA SER A 157 -24.03 4.26 10.06
C SER A 157 -25.07 4.02 11.16
N GLN A 158 -25.75 5.08 11.63
CA GLN A 158 -26.90 4.95 12.52
C GLN A 158 -28.08 4.33 11.75
N PRO A 159 -28.88 3.45 12.41
CA PRO A 159 -30.01 2.78 11.75
C PRO A 159 -30.97 3.76 11.06
N GLY A 160 -31.42 3.39 9.85
CA GLY A 160 -32.43 4.13 9.09
C GLY A 160 -31.94 5.38 8.34
N LYS A 161 -30.62 5.58 8.19
CA LYS A 161 -30.04 6.62 7.33
C LYS A 161 -29.39 6.01 6.10
N GLU A 162 -29.78 6.48 4.92
CA GLU A 162 -29.06 6.21 3.67
C GLU A 162 -28.09 7.37 3.41
N LEU A 163 -26.81 7.07 3.19
CA LEU A 163 -25.80 8.07 2.83
C LEU A 163 -24.96 7.58 1.66
N THR A 164 -25.12 8.23 0.52
CA THR A 164 -24.22 8.09 -0.63
C THR A 164 -23.17 9.19 -0.63
N ILE A 165 -21.89 8.82 -0.62
CA ILE A 165 -20.79 9.78 -0.78
C ILE A 165 -20.40 9.85 -2.26
N LYS A 166 -20.25 11.08 -2.77
CA LYS A 166 -19.81 11.36 -4.14
C LYS A 166 -18.41 11.97 -4.19
N HIS A 167 -17.72 11.79 -5.32
CA HIS A 167 -16.46 12.44 -5.67
C HIS A 167 -16.56 13.01 -7.09
N THR A 168 -16.26 14.31 -7.22
CA THR A 168 -16.16 14.98 -8.50
C THR A 168 -14.83 14.62 -9.16
N SER A 169 -14.88 14.00 -10.32
CA SER A 169 -13.69 13.61 -11.03
C SER A 169 -12.85 14.83 -11.46
N PRO A 170 -11.52 14.79 -11.23
CA PRO A 170 -10.64 15.85 -11.73
C PRO A 170 -10.41 15.79 -13.25
N TYR A 171 -10.94 14.76 -13.93
CA TYR A 171 -10.71 14.49 -15.35
C TYR A 171 -11.84 15.00 -16.23
N ASN A 172 -13.10 14.74 -15.86
CA ASN A 172 -14.29 15.16 -16.61
C ASN A 172 -15.23 16.07 -15.82
N GLY A 173 -15.01 16.28 -14.52
CA GLY A 173 -15.86 17.12 -13.67
C GLY A 173 -17.19 16.47 -13.26
N GLU A 174 -17.42 15.20 -13.60
CA GLU A 174 -18.64 14.49 -13.22
C GLU A 174 -18.55 13.94 -11.79
N ASP A 175 -19.70 13.90 -11.11
CA ASP A 175 -19.82 13.32 -9.78
C ASP A 175 -20.08 11.81 -9.85
N TYR A 176 -19.26 11.04 -9.14
CA TYR A 176 -19.40 9.59 -9.02
C TYR A 176 -19.61 9.18 -7.58
N ALA A 177 -20.51 8.23 -7.33
CA ALA A 177 -20.65 7.58 -6.03
C ALA A 177 -19.41 6.71 -5.74
N VAL A 178 -18.85 6.87 -4.55
CA VAL A 178 -17.63 6.19 -4.07
C VAL A 178 -17.86 5.37 -2.81
N GLY A 179 -19.07 5.41 -2.27
CA GLY A 179 -19.54 4.61 -1.16
C GLY A 179 -21.01 4.85 -0.91
N ASN A 180 -21.70 3.82 -0.40
CA ASN A 180 -23.07 3.91 0.05
C ASN A 180 -23.18 3.20 1.41
N VAL A 181 -23.91 3.80 2.34
CA VAL A 181 -24.30 3.17 3.60
C VAL A 181 -25.81 3.06 3.59
N ASN A 182 -26.32 1.83 3.67
CA ASN A 182 -27.73 1.55 3.85
C ASN A 182 -27.94 1.16 5.32
N GLY A 183 -28.62 2.00 6.09
CA GLY A 183 -28.83 1.80 7.52
C GLY A 183 -29.75 0.64 7.93
N GLU A 184 -29.85 -0.42 7.10
CA GLU A 184 -30.56 -1.65 7.43
C GLU A 184 -29.72 -2.59 8.30
N GLU A 185 -28.40 -2.50 8.23
CA GLU A 185 -27.50 -3.37 8.98
C GLU A 185 -27.01 -2.71 10.28
N GLN A 186 -27.23 -3.38 11.42
CA GLN A 186 -26.91 -2.88 12.77
C GLN A 186 -25.46 -3.14 13.20
N PHE A 187 -24.60 -3.63 12.32
CA PHE A 187 -23.27 -4.05 12.71
C PHE A 187 -22.31 -2.86 12.81
N GLY A 188 -21.42 -2.92 13.81
CA GLY A 188 -20.34 -1.95 14.01
C GLY A 188 -19.28 -2.09 12.93
N PHE A 189 -19.63 -1.78 11.69
CA PHE A 189 -18.73 -1.92 10.56
C PHE A 189 -17.67 -0.82 10.56
N ARG A 190 -16.44 -1.19 10.17
CA ARG A 190 -15.37 -0.23 9.94
C ARG A 190 -15.21 -0.02 8.45
N LEU A 191 -14.86 1.20 8.04
CA LEU A 191 -14.68 1.50 6.62
C LEU A 191 -13.19 1.52 6.27
N GLY A 192 -12.82 0.72 5.27
CA GLY A 192 -11.55 0.80 4.56
C GLY A 192 -11.61 1.82 3.42
N VAL A 193 -10.45 2.28 2.98
CA VAL A 193 -10.33 3.01 1.71
C VAL A 193 -9.55 2.13 0.75
N ARG A 194 -10.11 1.89 -0.43
CA ARG A 194 -9.37 1.26 -1.52
C ARG A 194 -8.94 2.30 -2.52
N TYR A 195 -7.63 2.37 -2.75
CA TYR A 195 -7.02 3.28 -3.70
C TYR A 195 -6.82 2.57 -5.03
N LEU A 196 -7.27 3.17 -6.11
CA LEU A 196 -7.07 2.59 -7.44
C LEU A 196 -5.68 2.94 -7.99
N SER A 197 -4.96 1.93 -8.45
CA SER A 197 -3.69 2.10 -9.16
C SER A 197 -3.86 2.89 -10.46
N ARG A 198 -2.78 3.48 -11.00
CA ARG A 198 -2.86 4.11 -12.34
C ARG A 198 -3.36 3.14 -13.42
N VAL A 199 -3.03 1.86 -13.30
CA VAL A 199 -3.49 0.82 -14.22
C VAL A 199 -4.99 0.60 -14.06
N GLN A 200 -5.52 0.53 -12.83
CA GLN A 200 -6.97 0.43 -12.59
C GLN A 200 -7.73 1.65 -13.09
N LEU A 201 -7.10 2.82 -13.10
CA LEU A 201 -7.64 4.05 -13.66
C LEU A 201 -7.50 4.16 -15.18
N TYR A 202 -6.90 3.17 -15.86
CA TYR A 202 -6.74 3.22 -17.30
C TYR A 202 -8.03 2.79 -18.02
N PRO A 203 -8.55 3.56 -19.01
CA PRO A 203 -9.84 3.25 -19.66
C PRO A 203 -9.92 1.86 -20.27
N LYS A 204 -8.85 1.39 -20.94
CA LYS A 204 -8.83 0.02 -21.50
C LYS A 204 -8.78 -1.06 -20.43
N PHE A 205 -8.16 -0.79 -19.28
CA PHE A 205 -8.16 -1.75 -18.18
C PHE A 205 -9.59 -1.96 -17.68
N GLN A 206 -10.33 -0.88 -17.40
CA GLN A 206 -11.71 -1.00 -16.90
C GLN A 206 -12.67 -1.61 -17.92
N LYS A 207 -12.44 -1.41 -19.23
CA LYS A 207 -13.20 -2.08 -20.29
C LYS A 207 -12.99 -3.59 -20.29
N LEU A 208 -11.78 -4.06 -19.98
CA LEU A 208 -11.44 -5.48 -19.96
C LEU A 208 -11.79 -6.12 -18.61
N ALA A 209 -11.47 -5.45 -17.52
CA ALA A 209 -11.68 -5.91 -16.15
C ALA A 209 -13.12 -5.68 -15.69
N ILE A 210 -14.10 -6.14 -16.48
CA ILE A 210 -15.52 -6.07 -16.10
C ILE A 210 -15.74 -6.81 -14.78
N THR A 211 -14.98 -7.87 -14.54
CA THR A 211 -15.06 -8.75 -13.36
C THR A 211 -14.13 -8.36 -12.21
N ALA A 212 -13.34 -7.28 -12.33
CA ALA A 212 -12.56 -6.84 -11.18
C ALA A 212 -13.53 -6.34 -10.10
N PRO A 213 -13.54 -6.92 -8.87
CA PRO A 213 -14.57 -6.61 -7.87
C PRO A 213 -14.72 -5.11 -7.59
N THR A 214 -13.61 -4.35 -7.64
CA THR A 214 -13.64 -2.89 -7.43
C THR A 214 -14.34 -2.13 -8.56
N VAL A 215 -14.13 -2.57 -9.81
CA VAL A 215 -14.76 -1.94 -10.98
C VAL A 215 -16.26 -2.27 -10.96
N GLU A 216 -16.63 -3.48 -10.56
CA GLU A 216 -18.03 -3.88 -10.35
C GLU A 216 -18.69 -3.07 -9.24
N VAL A 217 -18.07 -2.95 -8.07
CA VAL A 217 -18.57 -2.14 -6.95
C VAL A 217 -18.80 -0.71 -7.40
N LEU A 218 -17.81 -0.07 -8.05
CA LEU A 218 -17.95 1.28 -8.58
C LEU A 218 -19.09 1.41 -9.59
N ARG A 219 -19.23 0.45 -10.51
CA ARG A 219 -20.32 0.46 -11.49
C ARG A 219 -21.67 0.25 -10.83
N GLY A 220 -21.77 -0.62 -9.83
CA GLY A 220 -22.97 -0.84 -9.03
C GLY A 220 -23.41 0.45 -8.35
N LEU A 221 -22.47 1.13 -7.68
CA LEU A 221 -22.69 2.43 -7.03
C LEU A 221 -23.16 3.52 -8.01
N ASN A 222 -22.76 3.45 -9.29
CA ASN A 222 -23.06 4.43 -10.32
C ASN A 222 -24.07 3.92 -11.38
N SER A 223 -24.73 2.79 -11.14
CA SER A 223 -25.61 2.13 -12.11
C SER A 223 -26.95 2.85 -12.32
N LYS A 224 -27.39 3.67 -11.34
CA LYS A 224 -28.62 4.48 -11.42
C LYS A 224 -28.56 5.61 -12.46
N ALA A 225 -27.45 5.80 -13.17
CA ALA A 225 -27.40 6.64 -14.38
C ALA A 225 -28.13 6.01 -15.59
N LYS A 226 -28.68 4.79 -15.45
CA LYS A 226 -29.31 3.99 -16.52
C LYS A 226 -30.84 4.13 -16.64
N ASP A 227 -31.51 5.02 -15.90
CA ASP A 227 -32.97 5.16 -16.01
C ASP A 227 -33.47 5.72 -17.36
N ASP A 228 -32.57 6.02 -18.31
CA ASP A 228 -32.91 6.07 -19.74
C ASP A 228 -33.08 4.65 -20.32
N SER A 229 -34.19 4.04 -19.89
CA SER A 229 -34.70 2.69 -20.15
C SER A 229 -34.92 2.28 -21.62
N SER A 230 -34.37 2.99 -22.61
CA SER A 230 -34.56 2.67 -24.03
C SER A 230 -33.41 1.91 -24.68
N SER A 231 -32.34 1.60 -23.93
CA SER A 231 -31.12 1.04 -24.51
C SER A 231 -30.69 -0.26 -23.82
N ALA A 232 -31.33 -1.36 -24.19
CA ALA A 232 -30.85 -2.70 -23.91
C ALA A 232 -29.59 -3.08 -24.74
N ASN A 233 -29.10 -2.19 -25.61
CA ASN A 233 -27.99 -2.45 -26.54
C ASN A 233 -26.86 -1.39 -26.55
N HIS A 234 -26.96 -0.27 -25.86
CA HIS A 234 -25.79 0.60 -25.63
C HIS A 234 -25.03 0.06 -24.43
N GLY A 235 -24.04 -0.78 -24.75
CA GLY A 235 -22.93 -1.03 -23.85
C GLY A 235 -22.48 0.31 -23.29
N PHE A 236 -22.36 0.37 -21.95
CA PHE A 236 -21.95 1.54 -21.17
C PHE A 236 -21.14 2.54 -22.01
N GLU A 237 -21.78 3.59 -22.52
CA GLU A 237 -21.13 4.53 -23.46
C GLU A 237 -19.93 5.23 -22.80
N HIS A 238 -19.92 5.28 -21.46
CA HIS A 238 -18.80 5.70 -20.63
C HIS A 238 -18.35 4.54 -19.71
N PRO A 239 -17.58 3.57 -20.23
CA PRO A 239 -17.19 2.38 -19.47
C PRO A 239 -16.03 2.64 -18.50
N TRP A 240 -15.49 3.87 -18.50
CA TRP A 240 -14.37 4.29 -17.69
C TRP A 240 -14.82 5.26 -16.60
N LEU A 241 -14.58 4.87 -15.35
CA LEU A 241 -14.82 5.62 -14.14
C LEU A 241 -13.50 6.27 -13.68
N PRO A 242 -13.40 7.60 -13.71
CA PRO A 242 -12.17 8.35 -13.44
C PRO A 242 -12.01 8.66 -11.93
N VAL A 243 -12.38 7.71 -11.06
CA VAL A 243 -12.44 7.89 -9.61
C VAL A 243 -11.26 7.17 -8.95
N PRO A 244 -10.43 7.84 -8.14
CA PRO A 244 -9.20 7.23 -7.63
C PRO A 244 -9.38 6.40 -6.35
N PHE A 245 -10.57 6.32 -5.75
CA PHE A 245 -10.81 5.56 -4.54
C PHE A 245 -12.27 5.08 -4.39
N VAL A 246 -12.47 4.06 -3.56
CA VAL A 246 -13.77 3.64 -3.01
C VAL A 246 -13.68 3.34 -1.52
N PHE A 247 -14.83 3.33 -0.85
CA PHE A 247 -14.95 2.80 0.51
C PHE A 247 -15.36 1.33 0.47
N GLU A 248 -14.75 0.54 1.35
CA GLU A 248 -15.05 -0.89 1.51
C GLU A 248 -15.38 -1.16 2.98
N GLU A 249 -16.31 -2.07 3.22
CA GLU A 249 -16.63 -2.53 4.55
C GLU A 249 -15.58 -3.52 5.06
N ILE A 250 -15.21 -3.39 6.33
CA ILE A 250 -14.29 -4.28 7.03
C ILE A 250 -15.02 -4.89 8.21
N SER A 251 -15.14 -6.21 8.20
CA SER A 251 -15.63 -7.01 9.33
C SER A 251 -14.50 -7.35 10.29
N HIS A 252 -14.80 -7.32 11.59
CA HIS A 252 -13.92 -7.82 12.64
C HIS A 252 -14.69 -8.80 13.51
N GLU A 253 -14.10 -9.97 13.71
CA GLU A 253 -14.52 -10.88 14.78
C GLU A 253 -13.77 -10.51 16.05
N GLY A 254 -14.50 -10.33 17.15
CA GLY A 254 -13.89 -10.02 18.44
C GLY A 254 -13.08 -11.20 18.99
N LYS A 255 -11.93 -10.92 19.62
CA LYS A 255 -11.10 -11.94 20.27
C LYS A 255 -11.57 -12.22 21.70
N GLY A 256 -11.78 -13.51 22.04
CA GLY A 256 -12.17 -13.92 23.39
C GLY A 256 -11.03 -13.82 24.43
N PRO A 257 -11.33 -13.76 25.74
CA PRO A 257 -10.32 -13.53 26.79
C PRO A 257 -9.15 -14.53 26.81
N GLN A 258 -9.42 -15.81 26.56
CA GLN A 258 -8.38 -16.85 26.50
C GLN A 258 -7.39 -16.59 25.35
N MET A 259 -7.91 -16.18 24.19
CA MET A 259 -7.10 -15.80 23.03
C MET A 259 -6.20 -14.62 23.36
N VAL A 260 -6.73 -13.58 24.03
CA VAL A 260 -5.95 -12.41 24.46
C VAL A 260 -4.78 -12.79 25.36
N SER A 261 -5.00 -13.69 26.32
CA SER A 261 -3.94 -14.14 27.23
C SER A 261 -2.83 -14.88 26.48
N GLY A 262 -3.19 -15.82 25.61
CA GLY A 262 -2.20 -16.57 24.83
C GLY A 262 -1.44 -15.69 23.83
N LEU A 263 -2.09 -14.68 23.22
CA LEU A 263 -1.41 -13.71 22.35
C LEU A 263 -0.37 -12.89 23.12
N ARG A 264 -0.67 -12.50 24.37
CA ARG A 264 0.28 -11.78 25.23
C ARG A 264 1.51 -12.64 25.55
N GLU A 265 1.30 -13.89 25.95
CA GLU A 265 2.40 -14.84 26.21
C GLU A 265 3.26 -15.03 24.95
N ARG A 266 2.61 -15.29 23.80
CA ARG A 266 3.28 -15.45 22.51
C ARG A 266 4.12 -14.23 22.13
N LEU A 267 3.58 -13.02 22.33
CA LEU A 267 4.27 -11.76 22.04
C LEU A 267 5.52 -11.59 22.91
N ASN A 268 5.43 -11.92 24.20
CA ASN A 268 6.56 -11.88 25.13
C ASN A 268 7.65 -12.90 24.76
N ASP A 269 7.26 -14.10 24.32
CA ASP A 269 8.20 -15.15 23.93
C ASP A 269 8.95 -14.75 22.65
N MET A 270 8.20 -14.26 21.66
CA MET A 270 8.75 -13.75 20.40
C MET A 270 9.68 -12.55 20.63
N GLU A 271 9.35 -11.65 21.55
CA GLU A 271 10.22 -10.51 21.90
C GLU A 271 11.57 -10.99 22.46
N ARG A 272 11.55 -11.96 23.39
CA ARG A 272 12.78 -12.51 23.95
C ARG A 272 13.65 -13.21 22.90
N ALA A 273 13.03 -13.92 21.96
CA ALA A 273 13.75 -14.56 20.85
C ALA A 273 14.30 -13.52 19.87
N TRP A 274 13.51 -12.51 19.52
CA TRP A 274 13.92 -11.42 18.63
C TRP A 274 15.10 -10.62 19.19
N GLU A 275 15.09 -10.26 20.47
CA GLU A 275 16.15 -9.46 21.10
C GLU A 275 17.53 -10.14 21.06
N LYS A 276 17.56 -11.48 21.04
CA LYS A 276 18.80 -12.28 20.96
C LYS A 276 19.22 -12.63 19.53
N SER A 277 18.38 -12.32 18.54
CA SER A 277 18.57 -12.80 17.17
C SER A 277 19.65 -12.00 16.41
N PRO A 278 20.51 -12.67 15.62
CA PRO A 278 21.41 -11.98 14.67
C PRO A 278 20.65 -11.14 13.64
N ALA A 279 19.41 -11.53 13.29
CA ALA A 279 18.57 -10.77 12.38
C ALA A 279 18.23 -9.38 12.91
N ARG A 280 18.00 -9.24 14.23
CA ARG A 280 17.82 -7.93 14.87
C ARG A 280 19.06 -7.07 14.73
N GLU A 281 20.23 -7.61 14.99
CA GLU A 281 21.50 -6.88 14.85
C GLU A 281 21.69 -6.39 13.41
N ALA A 282 21.45 -7.27 12.42
CA ALA A 282 21.58 -6.94 11.00
C ALA A 282 20.63 -5.80 10.57
N ILE A 283 19.34 -5.86 10.96
CA ILE A 283 18.40 -4.79 10.60
C ILE A 283 18.76 -3.48 11.31
N VAL A 284 19.20 -3.53 12.57
CA VAL A 284 19.63 -2.35 13.34
C VAL A 284 20.86 -1.70 12.72
N GLU A 285 21.85 -2.48 12.33
CA GLU A 285 23.03 -1.98 11.62
C GLU A 285 22.63 -1.31 10.29
N ALA A 286 21.75 -1.95 9.51
CA ALA A 286 21.29 -1.42 8.24
C ALA A 286 20.58 -0.06 8.39
N VAL A 287 19.61 0.04 9.30
CA VAL A 287 18.84 1.28 9.49
C VAL A 287 19.68 2.39 10.12
N THR A 288 20.56 2.07 11.08
CA THR A 288 21.45 3.08 11.70
C THR A 288 22.51 3.56 10.72
N THR A 289 22.99 2.71 9.81
CA THR A 289 23.89 3.11 8.72
C THR A 289 23.21 4.10 7.77
N VAL A 290 21.98 3.80 7.36
CA VAL A 290 21.17 4.73 6.55
C VAL A 290 20.90 6.04 7.29
N ALA A 291 20.62 5.97 8.58
CA ALA A 291 20.34 7.11 9.45
C ALA A 291 21.51 8.11 9.56
N LYS A 292 22.74 7.72 9.18
CA LYS A 292 23.89 8.63 9.04
C LYS A 292 23.76 9.58 7.85
N SER A 293 23.03 9.17 6.80
CA SER A 293 22.87 9.95 5.56
C SER A 293 21.59 10.78 5.55
N VAL A 294 20.55 10.32 6.26
CA VAL A 294 19.24 10.98 6.28
C VAL A 294 18.63 10.92 7.68
N ARG A 295 18.07 12.05 8.13
CA ARG A 295 17.39 12.12 9.42
C ARG A 295 16.04 11.38 9.36
N ILE A 296 15.77 10.51 10.33
CA ILE A 296 14.52 9.76 10.42
C ILE A 296 13.85 10.12 11.73
N THR A 297 12.81 10.96 11.68
CA THR A 297 12.08 11.38 12.89
C THR A 297 10.83 10.55 13.13
N ARG A 298 10.42 9.73 12.17
CA ARG A 298 9.22 8.90 12.27
C ARG A 298 9.27 7.66 11.39
N ILE A 299 8.55 6.65 11.82
CA ILE A 299 8.27 5.43 11.08
C ILE A 299 6.77 5.36 10.83
N VAL A 300 6.38 5.05 9.60
CA VAL A 300 4.98 4.80 9.25
C VAL A 300 4.87 3.43 8.62
N CYS A 301 4.15 2.53 9.29
CA CYS A 301 4.00 1.15 8.90
C CYS A 301 2.63 0.87 8.30
N PHE A 302 2.62 0.04 7.27
CA PHE A 302 1.41 -0.39 6.58
C PHE A 302 1.37 -1.92 6.50
N GLY A 303 0.24 -2.50 6.88
CA GLY A 303 0.00 -3.94 6.70
C GLY A 303 0.96 -4.81 7.51
N LEU A 304 1.12 -4.55 8.81
CA LEU A 304 1.87 -5.46 9.70
C LEU A 304 1.01 -6.65 10.16
N GLY A 305 -0.30 -6.61 9.92
CA GLY A 305 -1.27 -7.63 10.29
C GLY A 305 -1.69 -7.58 11.75
N THR A 306 -2.82 -8.21 12.05
CA THR A 306 -3.34 -8.41 13.41
C THR A 306 -2.51 -9.41 14.21
N LEU A 307 -2.59 -9.36 15.53
CA LEU A 307 -2.05 -10.42 16.36
C LEU A 307 -2.99 -11.64 16.24
N ASP A 308 -2.45 -12.76 15.79
CA ASP A 308 -3.14 -14.04 15.69
C ASP A 308 -2.15 -15.19 15.92
N PHE A 309 -2.65 -16.40 16.17
CA PHE A 309 -1.82 -17.60 16.29
C PHE A 309 -1.44 -18.20 14.92
N GLY A 310 -1.58 -17.43 13.84
CA GLY A 310 -1.34 -17.89 12.49
C GLY A 310 0.14 -18.03 12.15
N HIS A 311 0.42 -18.74 11.06
CA HIS A 311 1.78 -19.02 10.58
C HIS A 311 2.51 -17.82 9.94
N ASN A 312 1.95 -16.61 10.04
CA ASN A 312 2.49 -15.42 9.38
C ASN A 312 3.42 -14.59 10.29
N HIS A 313 3.57 -14.98 11.56
CA HIS A 313 4.48 -14.37 12.53
C HIS A 313 4.34 -12.84 12.58
N ARG A 314 3.08 -12.38 12.66
CA ARG A 314 2.72 -10.95 12.59
C ARG A 314 3.33 -10.19 13.76
N GLU A 315 3.43 -10.82 14.93
CA GLU A 315 4.08 -10.31 16.13
C GLU A 315 5.52 -9.89 15.84
N LEU A 316 6.26 -10.72 15.09
CA LEU A 316 7.65 -10.44 14.76
C LEU A 316 7.79 -9.25 13.79
N GLN A 317 6.78 -8.97 12.97
CA GLN A 317 6.77 -7.76 12.12
C GLN A 317 6.70 -6.50 12.99
N HIS A 318 5.83 -6.50 14.00
CA HIS A 318 5.72 -5.41 14.98
C HIS A 318 6.99 -5.23 15.80
N LEU A 319 7.52 -6.31 16.37
CA LEU A 319 8.74 -6.29 17.17
C LEU A 319 9.96 -5.78 16.38
N THR A 320 10.03 -6.13 15.09
CA THR A 320 11.07 -5.59 14.19
C THR A 320 10.96 -4.07 14.06
N VAL A 321 9.76 -3.54 13.82
CA VAL A 321 9.52 -2.10 13.73
C VAL A 321 9.88 -1.39 15.03
N PHE A 322 9.52 -1.97 16.18
CA PHE A 322 9.80 -1.40 17.49
C PHE A 322 11.31 -1.38 17.79
N GLY A 323 12.02 -2.45 17.43
CA GLY A 323 13.48 -2.51 17.51
C GLY A 323 14.17 -1.47 16.63
N ILE A 324 13.68 -1.25 15.41
CA ILE A 324 14.14 -0.17 14.51
C ILE A 324 13.92 1.20 15.16
N ALA A 325 12.71 1.47 15.68
CA ALA A 325 12.36 2.75 16.30
C ALA A 325 13.27 3.08 17.50
N LYS A 326 13.48 2.11 18.38
CA LYS A 326 14.38 2.24 19.54
C LYS A 326 15.81 2.57 19.10
N SER A 327 16.34 1.79 18.16
CA SER A 327 17.72 1.95 17.67
C SER A 327 17.95 3.27 16.94
N LEU A 328 16.97 3.74 16.16
CA LEU A 328 17.01 5.05 15.52
C LEU A 328 16.94 6.17 16.57
N SER A 329 16.11 6.03 17.61
CA SER A 329 15.99 7.02 18.68
C SER A 329 17.31 7.19 19.44
N GLU A 330 17.96 6.07 19.78
CA GLU A 330 19.26 6.05 20.45
C GLU A 330 20.37 6.62 19.57
N SER A 331 20.48 6.14 18.31
CA SER A 331 21.56 6.56 17.41
C SER A 331 21.47 8.01 16.94
N GLN A 332 20.26 8.56 16.81
CA GLN A 332 20.04 9.95 16.38
C GLN A 332 19.75 10.91 17.54
N ASN A 333 19.74 10.42 18.79
CA ASN A 333 19.38 11.16 20.00
C ASN A 333 18.09 11.97 19.83
N LEU A 334 17.02 11.30 19.39
CA LEU A 334 15.70 11.90 19.16
C LEU A 334 14.59 10.91 19.50
N ASP A 335 13.37 11.40 19.69
CA ASP A 335 12.19 10.54 19.90
C ASP A 335 11.57 10.19 18.55
N VAL A 336 11.75 8.95 18.07
CA VAL A 336 11.17 8.49 16.80
C VAL A 336 9.70 8.17 16.98
N GLU A 337 8.82 8.90 16.28
CA GLU A 337 7.38 8.59 16.29
C GLU A 337 7.10 7.31 15.48
N VAL A 338 6.24 6.42 15.99
CA VAL A 338 5.82 5.21 15.27
C VAL A 338 4.33 5.26 15.01
N PHE A 339 3.95 5.26 13.73
CA PHE A 339 2.58 5.14 13.27
C PHE A 339 2.37 3.78 12.63
N VAL A 340 1.34 3.05 13.04
CA VAL A 340 0.93 1.78 12.42
C VAL A 340 -0.46 1.93 11.83
N GLN A 341 -0.61 1.56 10.55
CA GLN A 341 -1.88 1.52 9.85
C GLN A 341 -2.11 0.10 9.32
N ASP A 342 -3.11 -0.56 9.88
CA ASP A 342 -3.65 -1.81 9.35
C ASP A 342 -5.18 -1.75 9.50
N PRO A 343 -5.95 -1.96 8.41
CA PRO A 343 -7.40 -1.99 8.48
C PRO A 343 -7.92 -3.08 9.43
N LEU A 344 -7.16 -4.16 9.63
CA LEU A 344 -7.59 -5.31 10.41
C LEU A 344 -7.33 -5.18 11.91
N TYR A 345 -6.62 -4.15 12.40
CA TYR A 345 -6.40 -3.97 13.84
C TYR A 345 -7.68 -3.78 14.63
N ASP A 346 -8.02 -4.75 15.47
CA ASP A 346 -9.09 -4.61 16.47
C ASP A 346 -8.60 -3.91 17.75
N ASP A 347 -9.46 -3.83 18.76
CA ASP A 347 -9.15 -3.15 20.02
C ASP A 347 -8.15 -3.94 20.88
N VAL A 348 -8.15 -5.28 20.74
CA VAL A 348 -7.20 -6.16 21.43
C VAL A 348 -5.79 -5.98 20.88
N ASP A 349 -5.65 -5.93 19.55
CA ASP A 349 -4.38 -5.64 18.88
C ASP A 349 -3.81 -4.31 19.39
N ARG A 350 -4.67 -3.28 19.41
CA ARG A 350 -4.28 -1.94 19.86
C ARG A 350 -3.84 -1.90 21.31
N GLN A 351 -4.52 -2.66 22.17
CA GLN A 351 -4.15 -2.77 23.57
C GLN A 351 -2.81 -3.48 23.74
N LEU A 352 -2.67 -4.70 23.22
CA LEU A 352 -1.47 -5.52 23.41
C LEU A 352 -0.22 -4.87 22.82
N LEU A 353 -0.32 -4.27 21.63
CA LEU A 353 0.82 -3.59 21.01
C LEU A 353 1.27 -2.33 21.77
N LYS A 354 0.35 -1.64 22.46
CA LYS A 354 0.70 -0.53 23.36
C LYS A 354 1.37 -1.00 24.65
N GLU A 355 1.15 -2.24 25.07
CA GLU A 355 1.88 -2.81 26.21
C GLU A 355 3.38 -2.95 25.87
N VAL A 356 3.71 -3.33 24.62
CA VAL A 356 5.10 -3.48 24.15
C VAL A 356 5.75 -2.15 23.77
N LEU A 357 5.07 -1.33 22.95
CA LEU A 357 5.55 0.01 22.60
C LEU A 357 4.51 1.06 23.02
N PRO A 358 4.60 1.63 24.24
CA PRO A 358 3.60 2.58 24.76
C PRO A 358 3.34 3.81 23.89
N LYS A 359 4.34 4.22 23.10
CA LYS A 359 4.26 5.39 22.21
C LYS A 359 3.74 5.08 20.81
N VAL A 360 3.38 3.82 20.51
CA VAL A 360 2.85 3.47 19.18
C VAL A 360 1.50 4.19 18.94
N GLN A 361 1.38 4.81 17.78
CA GLN A 361 0.18 5.53 17.35
C GLN A 361 -0.51 4.74 16.26
N PHE A 362 -1.79 4.45 16.43
CA PHE A 362 -2.58 3.79 15.40
C PHE A 362 -3.23 4.84 14.51
N ALA A 363 -3.01 4.71 13.21
CA ALA A 363 -3.61 5.57 12.21
C ALA A 363 -4.73 4.82 11.50
N SER A 364 -5.88 5.48 11.30
CA SER A 364 -6.90 4.97 10.38
C SER A 364 -6.50 5.32 8.94
N ASP A 365 -6.93 4.55 7.95
CA ASP A 365 -6.75 4.93 6.54
C ASP A 365 -7.63 6.13 6.20
N PRO A 366 -7.16 7.26 5.61
CA PRO A 366 -5.85 7.56 4.99
C PRO A 366 -4.77 8.22 5.88
N GLN A 367 -5.00 8.34 7.19
CA GLN A 367 -4.13 9.09 8.11
C GLN A 367 -2.68 8.61 8.08
N GLY A 368 -2.41 7.31 7.99
CA GLY A 368 -1.04 6.79 7.96
C GLY A 368 -0.27 7.36 6.79
N VAL A 369 -0.87 7.39 5.59
CA VAL A 369 -0.26 8.01 4.41
C VAL A 369 -0.05 9.52 4.63
N LEU A 370 -1.01 10.21 5.24
CA LEU A 370 -0.89 11.64 5.57
C LEU A 370 0.25 11.95 6.56
N LYS A 371 0.63 11.00 7.43
CA LYS A 371 1.77 11.16 8.37
C LYS A 371 3.15 11.10 7.69
N ILE A 372 3.22 10.58 6.46
CA ILE A 372 4.47 10.49 5.71
C ILE A 372 4.97 11.89 5.34
N ASN A 373 6.23 12.18 5.67
CA ASN A 373 6.94 13.41 5.31
C ASN A 373 8.38 13.07 4.87
N GLN A 374 9.21 14.10 4.67
CA GLN A 374 10.58 13.95 4.18
C GLN A 374 11.54 13.19 5.13
N ASN A 375 11.17 13.05 6.41
CA ASN A 375 11.97 12.40 7.45
C ASN A 375 11.30 11.10 7.93
N THR A 376 10.45 10.51 7.07
CA THR A 376 9.76 9.26 7.35
C THR A 376 10.51 8.06 6.79
N LEU A 377 10.66 7.01 7.59
CA LEU A 377 10.90 5.66 7.09
C LEU A 377 9.54 4.96 6.91
N ALA A 378 9.14 4.72 5.66
CA ALA A 378 7.89 4.01 5.36
C ALA A 378 8.14 2.50 5.31
N ILE A 379 7.35 1.70 6.02
CA ILE A 379 7.51 0.25 6.07
C ILE A 379 6.22 -0.39 5.56
N GLY A 380 6.32 -1.31 4.60
CA GLY A 380 5.18 -2.04 4.07
C GLY A 380 5.48 -3.53 4.01
N ALA A 381 5.02 -4.27 5.03
CA ALA A 381 5.34 -5.68 5.20
C ALA A 381 4.43 -6.58 4.36
N SER A 382 3.12 -6.47 4.57
CA SER A 382 2.09 -7.27 3.89
C SER A 382 1.12 -6.38 3.11
N VAL A 383 1.62 -5.31 2.49
CA VAL A 383 0.82 -4.41 1.65
C VAL A 383 0.35 -5.18 0.41
N PRO A 384 -0.97 -5.35 0.19
CA PRO A 384 -1.49 -6.05 -0.97
C PRO A 384 -1.18 -5.29 -2.26
N THR A 385 -1.15 -5.99 -3.41
CA THR A 385 -0.70 -5.40 -4.68
C THR A 385 -1.66 -4.36 -5.24
N ASP A 386 -2.92 -4.40 -4.82
CA ASP A 386 -3.93 -3.42 -5.18
C ASP A 386 -3.81 -2.12 -4.35
N LEU A 387 -3.23 -2.16 -3.14
CA LEU A 387 -2.81 -0.94 -2.45
C LEU A 387 -1.54 -0.38 -3.07
N SER A 388 -1.70 0.62 -3.93
CA SER A 388 -0.61 1.31 -4.63
C SER A 388 0.17 2.28 -3.71
N LEU A 389 0.63 1.82 -2.54
CA LEU A 389 1.23 2.66 -1.50
C LEU A 389 2.35 3.55 -2.03
N VAL A 390 3.29 3.01 -2.80
CA VAL A 390 4.42 3.81 -3.31
C VAL A 390 4.01 4.82 -4.38
N GLN A 391 2.92 4.56 -5.13
CA GLN A 391 2.32 5.55 -6.03
C GLN A 391 1.70 6.69 -5.22
N ILE A 392 0.90 6.37 -4.19
CA ILE A 392 0.28 7.37 -3.32
C ILE A 392 1.38 8.23 -2.69
N VAL A 393 2.41 7.60 -2.12
CA VAL A 393 3.55 8.32 -1.53
C VAL A 393 4.22 9.21 -2.56
N ALA A 394 4.50 8.74 -3.78
CA ALA A 394 5.13 9.55 -4.82
C ALA A 394 4.26 10.78 -5.23
N ASP A 395 2.93 10.66 -5.20
CA ASP A 395 2.03 11.78 -5.48
C ASP A 395 2.06 12.85 -4.36
N LEU A 396 2.42 12.49 -3.12
CA LEU A 396 2.55 13.45 -2.01
C LEU A 396 3.77 14.37 -2.11
N PHE A 397 4.75 14.04 -2.94
CA PHE A 397 6.00 14.80 -3.06
C PHE A 397 6.18 15.43 -4.45
N ASP A 398 7.01 16.48 -4.47
CA ASP A 398 7.63 16.94 -5.72
C ASP A 398 8.61 15.87 -6.23
N ALA A 399 8.97 15.93 -7.52
CA ALA A 399 9.74 14.86 -8.17
C ALA A 399 11.14 14.63 -7.56
N ASP A 400 11.71 15.65 -6.94
CA ASP A 400 13.03 15.68 -6.28
C ASP A 400 12.97 15.41 -4.77
N LYS A 401 11.77 15.13 -4.23
CA LYS A 401 11.54 14.92 -2.81
C LYS A 401 10.91 13.55 -2.59
N GLY A 402 10.98 13.09 -1.36
CA GLY A 402 10.40 11.81 -0.94
C GLY A 402 10.60 11.59 0.54
N PRO A 403 10.12 10.45 1.08
CA PRO A 403 10.46 10.05 2.44
C PRO A 403 11.97 9.80 2.61
N ALA A 404 12.40 9.61 3.86
CA ALA A 404 13.79 9.27 4.15
C ALA A 404 14.16 7.88 3.63
N GLY A 405 13.21 6.93 3.65
CA GLY A 405 13.42 5.58 3.15
C GLY A 405 12.16 4.75 3.06
N PHE A 406 12.30 3.56 2.50
CA PHE A 406 11.31 2.49 2.44
C PHE A 406 11.92 1.17 2.91
N ILE A 407 11.21 0.40 3.74
CA ILE A 407 11.44 -1.05 3.90
C ILE A 407 10.21 -1.74 3.32
N MET A 408 10.36 -2.29 2.13
CA MET A 408 9.24 -2.90 1.40
C MET A 408 9.75 -4.05 0.56
N GLY A 409 8.82 -4.87 0.05
CA GLY A 409 9.13 -5.85 -0.99
C GLY A 409 9.85 -5.17 -2.17
N ASN A 410 10.49 -5.96 -3.02
CA ASN A 410 11.33 -5.44 -4.08
C ASN A 410 10.66 -4.29 -4.89
N LEU A 411 11.11 -3.05 -4.67
CA LEU A 411 10.68 -1.85 -5.40
C LEU A 411 11.45 -1.67 -6.72
N GLY A 412 12.45 -2.52 -6.97
CA GLY A 412 13.41 -2.40 -8.06
C GLY A 412 13.09 -3.27 -9.28
N ARG A 413 12.68 -2.58 -10.35
CA ARG A 413 12.64 -2.93 -11.79
C ARG A 413 13.39 -4.21 -12.23
N LYS A 414 12.63 -5.25 -12.52
CA LYS A 414 12.22 -5.68 -13.88
C LYS A 414 11.48 -7.00 -13.74
N CYS A 415 10.19 -7.02 -14.05
CA CYS A 415 9.74 -8.09 -14.94
C CYS A 415 10.72 -8.04 -16.11
N ASP A 416 11.56 -9.06 -16.27
CA ASP A 416 12.68 -9.12 -17.20
C ASP A 416 12.56 -8.21 -18.43
N HIS A 417 13.43 -7.19 -18.50
CA HIS A 417 14.18 -6.73 -19.67
C HIS A 417 13.57 -6.80 -21.10
N LYS A 418 12.25 -6.73 -21.32
CA LYS A 418 11.62 -6.51 -22.64
C LYS A 418 10.43 -5.56 -22.65
N GLN A 419 9.94 -5.12 -21.49
CA GLN A 419 8.83 -4.17 -21.45
C GLN A 419 9.30 -2.76 -21.81
N GLN A 420 8.60 -2.19 -22.78
CA GLN A 420 8.85 -0.85 -23.31
C GLN A 420 8.75 0.17 -22.15
N PRO A 421 9.60 1.22 -22.13
CA PRO A 421 9.46 2.30 -21.16
C PRO A 421 8.00 2.79 -21.11
N GLY A 422 7.47 2.96 -19.90
CA GLY A 422 6.11 3.45 -19.67
C GLY A 422 5.01 2.39 -19.65
N MET A 423 5.34 1.12 -19.83
CA MET A 423 4.40 -0.01 -19.75
C MET A 423 4.34 -0.58 -18.33
N TYR A 424 3.14 -0.65 -17.75
CA TYR A 424 2.89 -1.14 -16.39
C TYR A 424 1.72 -2.14 -16.38
N THR A 425 1.80 -3.14 -15.52
CA THR A 425 0.72 -4.11 -15.27
C THR A 425 0.05 -3.87 -13.92
N PHE A 426 -1.07 -4.56 -13.67
CA PHE A 426 -1.76 -4.49 -12.38
C PHE A 426 -0.93 -5.04 -11.20
N ALA A 427 0.08 -5.88 -11.48
CA ALA A 427 0.97 -6.42 -10.46
C ALA A 427 2.10 -5.44 -10.09
N ASP A 428 2.33 -4.41 -10.91
CA ASP A 428 3.38 -3.44 -10.65
C ASP A 428 2.97 -2.51 -9.50
N ARG A 429 3.81 -2.50 -8.46
CA ARG A 429 3.68 -1.53 -7.37
C ARG A 429 4.11 -0.13 -7.80
N LEU A 430 4.84 -0.02 -8.91
CA LEU A 430 5.48 1.22 -9.37
C LEU A 430 4.54 2.07 -10.21
N SER A 431 4.81 3.38 -10.21
CA SER A 431 4.19 4.35 -11.12
C SER A 431 5.27 5.16 -11.84
N PRO A 432 4.93 5.85 -12.95
CA PRO A 432 5.84 6.82 -13.58
C PRO A 432 6.43 7.82 -12.60
N ARG A 433 5.59 8.32 -11.70
CA ARG A 433 5.98 9.30 -10.69
C ARG A 433 6.93 8.71 -9.66
N PHE A 434 6.67 7.50 -9.18
CA PHE A 434 7.64 6.80 -8.33
C PHE A 434 8.96 6.56 -9.07
N GLY A 435 8.91 6.26 -10.37
CA GLY A 435 10.11 6.13 -11.21
C GLY A 435 10.99 7.38 -11.23
N ARG A 436 10.37 8.58 -11.19
CA ARG A 436 11.09 9.86 -11.07
C ARG A 436 11.65 10.08 -9.67
N MET A 437 10.83 9.86 -8.64
CA MET A 437 11.26 9.97 -7.23
C MET A 437 12.38 8.96 -6.89
N GLY A 438 12.31 7.74 -7.42
CA GLY A 438 13.26 6.66 -7.17
C GLY A 438 14.67 6.94 -7.69
N ALA A 439 14.84 7.93 -8.58
CA ALA A 439 16.17 8.38 -9.02
C ALA A 439 17.01 8.93 -7.85
N PHE A 440 16.37 9.34 -6.76
CA PHE A 440 17.01 9.86 -5.54
C PHE A 440 17.13 8.82 -4.43
N PHE A 441 16.84 7.54 -4.72
CA PHE A 441 16.94 6.45 -3.77
C PHE A 441 18.07 5.48 -4.12
N LYS A 442 18.77 5.01 -3.10
CA LYS A 442 19.71 3.89 -3.19
C LYS A 442 19.14 2.70 -2.44
N LYS A 443 19.37 1.51 -2.98
CA LYS A 443 19.12 0.26 -2.27
C LYS A 443 20.29 0.02 -1.30
N TYR A 444 19.98 -0.35 -0.06
CA TYR A 444 20.97 -0.89 0.86
C TYR A 444 21.43 -2.26 0.37
N ASN A 445 22.74 -2.45 0.23
CA ASN A 445 23.30 -3.66 -0.38
C ASN A 445 23.45 -4.83 0.60
N GLY A 446 23.35 -4.60 1.91
CA GLY A 446 23.43 -5.65 2.92
C GLY A 446 22.11 -6.41 3.10
N SER A 447 22.20 -7.59 3.73
CA SER A 447 21.04 -8.36 4.16
C SER A 447 20.32 -7.63 5.31
N LEU A 448 18.99 -7.65 5.30
CA LEU A 448 18.17 -7.13 6.41
C LEU A 448 18.00 -8.12 7.55
N VAL A 449 18.36 -9.39 7.34
CA VAL A 449 18.23 -10.48 8.34
C VAL A 449 19.56 -11.17 8.63
N GLY A 450 20.67 -10.69 8.04
CA GLY A 450 21.94 -11.41 8.05
C GLY A 450 21.88 -12.73 7.27
N ASP A 451 22.68 -13.71 7.67
CA ASP A 451 22.72 -15.05 7.08
C ASP A 451 21.67 -16.00 7.71
N SER A 452 21.29 -15.78 8.98
CA SER A 452 20.33 -16.60 9.72
C SER A 452 19.53 -15.80 10.75
N PHE A 453 18.40 -16.35 11.21
CA PHE A 453 17.63 -15.75 12.32
C PHE A 453 18.19 -16.09 13.70
N GLY A 454 19.16 -17.02 13.77
CA GLY A 454 19.64 -17.58 15.02
C GLY A 454 18.71 -18.68 15.55
N PRO A 455 19.24 -19.61 16.35
CA PRO A 455 18.53 -20.82 16.73
C PRO A 455 17.27 -20.55 17.57
N GLU A 456 17.29 -19.55 18.46
CA GLU A 456 16.14 -19.20 19.31
C GLU A 456 14.96 -18.73 18.46
N LEU A 457 15.20 -17.83 17.52
CA LEU A 457 14.14 -17.30 16.67
C LEU A 457 13.69 -18.34 15.63
N GLU A 458 14.60 -19.16 15.11
CA GLU A 458 14.23 -20.27 14.22
C GLU A 458 13.39 -21.33 14.93
N GLN A 459 13.64 -21.60 16.21
CA GLN A 459 12.80 -22.47 17.03
C GLN A 459 11.40 -21.89 17.18
N GLU A 460 11.27 -20.59 17.48
CA GLU A 460 9.96 -19.93 17.61
C GLU A 460 9.19 -19.85 16.28
N LEU A 461 9.90 -19.72 15.16
CA LEU A 461 9.31 -19.62 13.83
C LEU A 461 9.01 -20.99 13.20
N GLY A 462 9.72 -22.04 13.62
CA GLY A 462 9.67 -23.36 12.99
C GLY A 462 9.95 -23.30 11.49
N GLU A 463 9.14 -24.01 10.70
CA GLU A 463 9.23 -23.99 9.23
C GLU A 463 8.94 -22.60 8.62
N GLY A 464 8.23 -21.74 9.34
CA GLY A 464 7.88 -20.38 8.91
C GLY A 464 9.07 -19.44 8.78
N SER A 465 10.22 -19.79 9.38
CA SER A 465 11.48 -19.05 9.27
C SER A 465 11.94 -18.83 7.82
N LYS A 466 11.65 -19.77 6.91
CA LYS A 466 11.98 -19.65 5.48
C LYS A 466 11.10 -18.63 4.76
N ARG A 467 9.89 -18.39 5.26
CA ARG A 467 8.88 -17.51 4.66
C ARG A 467 8.76 -16.16 5.36
N TYR A 468 9.64 -15.87 6.32
CA TYR A 468 9.60 -14.62 7.05
C TYR A 468 9.73 -13.41 6.11
N TRP A 469 8.82 -12.45 6.27
CA TRP A 469 8.62 -11.33 5.35
C TRP A 469 9.92 -10.56 5.08
N LEU A 470 10.73 -10.29 6.11
CA LEU A 470 11.94 -9.46 5.99
C LEU A 470 12.99 -10.05 5.05
N ARG A 471 13.01 -11.38 4.82
CA ARG A 471 13.86 -12.02 3.79
C ARG A 471 13.55 -11.52 2.38
N SER A 472 12.30 -11.14 2.14
CA SER A 472 11.82 -10.64 0.84
C SER A 472 11.78 -9.11 0.75
N MET A 473 12.22 -8.42 1.81
CA MET A 473 12.21 -6.97 1.86
C MET A 473 13.54 -6.39 1.41
N SER A 474 13.52 -5.11 1.07
CA SER A 474 14.69 -4.33 0.74
C SER A 474 14.56 -2.96 1.38
N LEU A 475 15.67 -2.46 1.92
CA LEU A 475 15.77 -1.10 2.42
C LEU A 475 16.22 -0.19 1.27
N TYR A 476 15.40 0.79 0.96
CA TYR A 476 15.71 1.88 0.05
C TYR A 476 15.80 3.16 0.86
N TYR A 477 16.78 4.00 0.58
CA TYR A 477 16.96 5.26 1.31
C TYR A 477 17.28 6.40 0.37
N ARG A 478 16.77 7.58 0.70
CA ARG A 478 17.08 8.80 -0.03
C ARG A 478 18.54 9.15 0.19
N PHE A 479 19.26 9.41 -0.88
CA PHE A 479 20.61 9.97 -0.82
C PHE A 479 20.59 11.44 -1.22
N ASN A 480 21.42 12.24 -0.56
CA ASN A 480 21.59 13.66 -0.88
C ASN A 480 22.53 13.85 -2.06
#